data_AF-A0A941CQ77-F1
#
_entry.id   AF-A0A941CQ77-F1
#
_cell.length_a   1.000
_cell.length_b   1.000
_cell.length_c   1.000
_cell.angle_alpha   90.00
_cell.angle_beta   90.00
_cell.angle_gamma   90.00
#
_symmetry.space_group_name_H-M   'P 1'
#
loop_
_entity.id
_entity.type
_entity.pdbx_description
1 polymer ?
#
loop_
_entity_poly.entity_id
_entity_poly.type
_entity_poly.pdbx_seq_one_letter_code
_entity_poly.pdbx_strand_id
1 'polypeptide(L)'
;MRRIVQAAVLFLLPLLLLTGCLGSPKPSGVPLGKYEFSASTEVIKPAVTLKEDHHFFFMTSPLSSYLAQGTFTQEKEQLILTTDDEQYRFVFRVGQNQLIFSAGESTPLPSYTQIPDGAVFQRPFP
;
A
#
# COMPACT_ATOMS: atom_id res chain seq x y z
N MET A 1 34.84 -10.95 -53.50
CA MET A 1 35.07 -10.35 -52.17
C MET A 1 34.97 -8.84 -52.35
N ARG A 2 33.95 -8.06 -51.95
CA ARG A 2 33.26 -7.95 -50.66
C ARG A 2 31.86 -7.31 -50.86
N ARG A 3 31.08 -7.77 -51.85
CA ARG A 3 29.59 -7.62 -51.82
C ARG A 3 28.92 -8.36 -50.64
N ILE A 4 29.74 -8.98 -49.79
CA ILE A 4 29.39 -9.73 -48.59
C ILE A 4 29.39 -8.82 -47.34
N VAL A 5 29.95 -7.60 -47.41
CA VAL A 5 30.03 -6.71 -46.22
C VAL A 5 28.74 -5.92 -45.98
N GLN A 6 27.90 -5.70 -47.01
CA GLN A 6 26.61 -5.02 -46.80
C GLN A 6 25.47 -5.97 -46.44
N ALA A 7 25.66 -7.29 -46.53
CA ALA A 7 24.69 -8.29 -46.12
C ALA A 7 24.84 -8.71 -44.64
N ALA A 8 25.75 -8.09 -43.89
CA ALA A 8 26.02 -8.44 -42.49
C ALA A 8 25.37 -7.48 -41.46
N VAL A 9 24.71 -6.41 -41.90
CA VAL A 9 24.07 -5.43 -41.00
C VAL A 9 22.55 -5.61 -40.92
N LEU A 10 21.94 -6.38 -41.83
CA LEU A 10 20.49 -6.54 -41.91
C LEU A 10 19.95 -7.84 -41.29
N PHE A 11 20.77 -8.52 -40.47
CA PHE A 11 20.41 -9.77 -39.79
C PHE A 11 20.75 -9.72 -38.30
N LEU A 12 20.59 -8.54 -37.68
CA LEU A 12 20.61 -8.37 -36.22
C LEU A 12 19.18 -8.20 -35.72
N LEU A 13 18.57 -9.35 -35.50
CA LEU A 13 17.54 -9.64 -34.50
C LEU A 13 16.34 -8.68 -34.40
N PRO A 14 15.23 -8.95 -35.10
CA PRO A 14 13.91 -8.67 -34.54
C PRO A 14 13.59 -9.75 -33.49
N LEU A 15 14.25 -9.71 -32.33
CA LEU A 15 14.02 -10.66 -31.23
C LEU A 15 13.69 -10.00 -29.88
N LEU A 16 13.23 -8.74 -29.90
CA LEU A 16 12.71 -8.04 -28.72
C LEU A 16 11.16 -8.01 -28.67
N LEU A 17 10.49 -8.88 -29.41
CA LEU A 17 9.05 -9.14 -29.26
C LEU A 17 8.77 -10.37 -28.37
N LEU A 18 9.68 -10.68 -27.43
CA LEU A 18 9.39 -11.61 -26.34
C LEU A 18 8.52 -10.89 -25.30
N THR A 19 7.23 -10.91 -25.58
CA THR A 19 6.20 -11.38 -24.62
C THR A 19 6.59 -11.28 -23.15
N GLY A 20 6.25 -10.13 -22.57
CA GLY A 20 6.35 -9.87 -21.14
C GLY A 20 5.20 -8.99 -20.64
N CYS A 21 3.97 -9.20 -21.09
CA CYS A 21 2.88 -9.07 -20.12
C CYS A 21 3.07 -10.24 -19.15
N LEU A 22 4.02 -10.09 -18.22
CA LEU A 22 3.93 -10.75 -16.93
C LEU A 22 2.51 -10.45 -16.50
N GLY A 23 1.65 -11.46 -16.52
CA GLY A 23 0.29 -11.30 -16.04
C GLY A 23 0.41 -10.64 -14.70
N SER A 24 -0.10 -9.40 -14.59
CA SER A 24 -0.14 -8.69 -13.33
C SER A 24 -0.71 -9.69 -12.33
N PRO A 25 -0.04 -9.95 -11.19
CA PRO A 25 -0.61 -10.81 -10.18
C PRO A 25 -2.05 -10.38 -10.00
N LYS A 26 -3.00 -11.31 -10.21
CA LYS A 26 -4.41 -11.07 -9.89
C LYS A 26 -4.42 -10.39 -8.53
N PRO A 27 -5.02 -9.21 -8.34
CA PRO A 27 -5.03 -8.60 -7.04
C PRO A 27 -5.83 -9.53 -6.13
N SER A 28 -5.11 -10.33 -5.34
CA SER A 28 -5.55 -10.73 -4.01
C SER A 28 -5.46 -9.47 -3.14
N GLY A 29 -6.25 -8.47 -3.52
CA GLY A 29 -6.16 -7.11 -3.03
C GLY A 29 -6.94 -6.98 -1.74
N VAL A 30 -6.36 -6.27 -0.79
CA VAL A 30 -7.05 -5.71 0.35
C VAL A 30 -8.28 -4.97 -0.16
N PRO A 31 -9.48 -5.23 0.39
CA PRO A 31 -10.68 -4.54 -0.05
C PRO A 31 -10.52 -3.02 0.14
N LEU A 32 -10.86 -2.25 -0.89
CA LEU A 32 -10.86 -0.80 -0.80
C LEU A 32 -11.95 -0.31 0.17
N GLY A 33 -11.79 0.93 0.65
CA GLY A 33 -12.74 1.60 1.54
C GLY A 33 -12.13 1.99 2.88
N LYS A 34 -13.01 2.43 3.77
CA LYS A 34 -12.66 2.89 5.12
C LYS A 34 -12.63 1.71 6.09
N TYR A 35 -11.56 1.64 6.88
CA TYR A 35 -11.39 0.77 8.03
C TYR A 35 -11.24 1.64 9.27
N GLU A 36 -12.02 1.38 10.31
CA GLU A 36 -12.10 2.20 11.51
C GLU A 36 -11.66 1.41 12.74
N PHE A 37 -10.91 2.07 13.63
CA PHE A 37 -10.55 1.51 14.93
C PHE A 37 -11.62 1.86 15.98
N SER A 38 -12.70 1.08 15.99
CA SER A 38 -13.87 1.35 16.83
C SER A 38 -13.60 1.24 18.34
N ALA A 39 -12.54 0.52 18.74
CA ALA A 39 -12.15 0.41 20.15
C ALA A 39 -11.44 1.67 20.71
N SER A 40 -11.09 2.64 19.87
CA SER A 40 -10.61 3.95 20.33
C SER A 40 -11.66 4.65 21.19
N THR A 41 -11.24 5.33 22.26
CA THR A 41 -12.13 6.18 23.08
C THR A 41 -12.35 7.57 22.50
N GLU A 42 -11.65 7.94 21.44
CA GLU A 42 -11.79 9.26 20.79
C GLU A 42 -13.19 9.44 20.17
N VAL A 43 -13.69 10.67 20.13
CA VAL A 43 -14.98 11.01 19.51
C VAL A 43 -14.94 10.73 18.00
N ILE A 44 -13.86 11.16 17.36
CA ILE A 44 -13.56 10.86 15.96
C ILE A 44 -12.59 9.67 15.96
N LYS A 45 -13.05 8.52 15.47
CA LYS A 45 -12.27 7.28 15.50
C LYS A 45 -11.11 7.34 14.50
N PRO A 46 -9.91 6.86 14.86
CA PRO A 46 -8.84 6.65 13.90
C PRO A 46 -9.31 5.75 12.76
N ALA A 47 -8.90 6.08 11.54
CA ALA A 47 -9.35 5.36 10.36
C ALA A 47 -8.32 5.39 9.23
N VAL A 48 -8.20 4.25 8.55
CA VAL A 48 -7.47 4.10 7.29
C VAL A 48 -8.49 4.03 6.16
N THR A 49 -8.32 4.86 5.13
CA THR A 49 -9.11 4.77 3.90
C THR A 49 -8.20 4.36 2.76
N LEU A 50 -8.50 3.23 2.14
CA LEU A 50 -7.82 2.75 0.93
C LEU A 50 -8.68 3.12 -0.28
N LYS A 51 -8.09 3.82 -1.23
CA LYS A 51 -8.75 4.31 -2.43
C LYS A 51 -8.32 3.51 -3.65
N GLU A 52 -9.05 3.72 -4.74
CA GLU A 52 -8.58 3.35 -6.08
C GLU A 52 -7.21 3.99 -6.36
N ASP A 53 -6.49 3.46 -7.34
CA ASP A 53 -5.14 3.90 -7.72
C ASP A 53 -4.07 3.78 -6.61
N HIS A 54 -4.24 2.84 -5.67
CA HIS A 54 -3.25 2.55 -4.63
C HIS A 54 -2.95 3.72 -3.67
N HIS A 55 -3.88 4.66 -3.49
CA HIS A 55 -3.72 5.76 -2.54
C HIS A 55 -4.38 5.48 -1.19
N PHE A 56 -3.83 6.02 -0.10
CA PHE A 56 -4.43 5.95 1.22
C PHE A 56 -4.55 7.31 1.92
N PHE A 57 -5.42 7.35 2.92
CA PHE A 57 -5.46 8.37 3.96
C PHE A 57 -5.53 7.70 5.32
N PHE A 58 -4.71 8.12 6.28
CA PHE A 58 -4.70 7.59 7.64
C PHE A 58 -4.85 8.71 8.68
N MET A 59 -6.03 8.77 9.28
CA MET A 59 -6.27 9.64 10.43
C MET A 59 -5.95 8.86 11.70
N THR A 60 -4.86 9.21 12.38
CA THR A 60 -4.41 8.51 13.60
C THR A 60 -5.01 9.08 14.88
N SER A 61 -5.36 10.38 14.87
CA SER A 61 -6.04 11.08 15.97
C SER A 61 -6.60 12.42 15.47
N PRO A 62 -7.75 12.90 15.97
CA PRO A 62 -8.25 14.25 15.69
C PRO A 62 -7.35 15.38 16.23
N LEU A 63 -6.41 15.07 17.13
CA LEU A 63 -5.44 16.04 17.63
C LEU A 63 -4.26 16.25 16.67
N SER A 64 -4.12 15.40 15.65
CA SER A 64 -3.04 15.54 14.68
C SER A 64 -3.37 16.61 13.66
N SER A 65 -2.45 17.57 13.46
CA SER A 65 -2.47 18.47 12.31
C SER A 65 -1.84 17.85 11.07
N TYR A 66 -1.21 16.68 11.20
CA TYR A 66 -0.56 15.97 10.11
C TYR A 66 -1.56 15.10 9.36
N LEU A 67 -1.63 15.27 8.05
CA LEU A 67 -2.48 14.49 7.16
C LEU A 67 -1.64 13.36 6.55
N ALA A 68 -1.65 12.18 7.19
CA ALA A 68 -0.93 11.03 6.66
C ALA A 68 -1.65 10.52 5.40
N GLN A 69 -1.07 10.80 4.25
CA GLN A 69 -1.54 10.33 2.94
C GLN A 69 -0.37 9.87 2.09
N GLY A 70 -0.65 8.97 1.16
CA GLY A 70 0.31 8.57 0.14
C GLY A 70 -0.13 7.31 -0.55
N THR A 71 0.82 6.41 -0.82
CA THR A 71 0.56 5.18 -1.57
C THR A 71 0.65 3.94 -0.69
N PHE A 72 -0.01 2.86 -1.12
CA PHE A 72 0.05 1.58 -0.45
C PHE A 72 0.43 0.44 -1.38
N THR A 73 1.20 -0.50 -0.85
CA THR A 73 1.52 -1.78 -1.47
C THR A 73 1.02 -2.92 -0.60
N GLN A 74 0.71 -4.04 -1.23
CA GLN A 74 0.36 -5.26 -0.52
C GLN A 74 1.30 -6.39 -0.91
N GLU A 75 1.93 -6.99 0.10
CA GLU A 75 2.83 -8.12 -0.03
C GLU A 75 2.26 -9.27 0.80
N LYS A 76 1.64 -10.25 0.13
CA LYS A 76 0.94 -11.37 0.77
C LYS A 76 -0.14 -10.87 1.75
N GLU A 77 0.09 -11.06 3.04
CA GLU A 77 -0.79 -10.66 4.14
C GLU A 77 -0.35 -9.34 4.79
N GLN A 78 0.64 -8.64 4.24
CA GLN A 78 1.08 -7.34 4.73
C GLN A 78 0.62 -6.22 3.80
N LEU A 79 0.05 -5.18 4.39
CA LEU A 79 -0.27 -3.91 3.75
C LEU A 79 0.69 -2.86 4.30
N ILE A 80 1.41 -2.19 3.40
CA ILE A 80 2.39 -1.16 3.74
C ILE A 80 1.88 0.16 3.18
N LEU A 81 1.70 1.15 4.05
CA LEU A 81 1.34 2.52 3.71
C LEU A 81 2.59 3.40 3.82
N THR A 82 2.93 4.13 2.77
CA THR A 82 4.09 5.05 2.75
C THR A 82 3.61 6.46 2.43
N THR A 83 3.89 7.41 3.33
CA THR A 83 3.47 8.80 3.11
C THR A 83 4.18 9.44 1.93
N ASP A 84 3.52 10.40 1.28
CA ASP A 84 4.07 11.11 0.11
C ASP A 84 5.40 11.83 0.39
N ASP A 85 5.61 12.25 1.64
CA ASP A 85 6.84 12.88 2.12
C ASP A 85 7.92 11.86 2.56
N GLU A 86 7.62 10.57 2.42
CA GLU A 86 8.45 9.41 2.79
C GLU A 86 8.87 9.39 4.27
N GLN A 87 8.26 10.22 5.13
CA GLN A 87 8.63 10.33 6.55
C GLN A 87 8.04 9.19 7.39
N TYR A 88 6.88 8.66 6.99
CA TYR A 88 6.16 7.65 7.77
C TYR A 88 5.81 6.44 6.94
N ARG A 89 5.99 5.27 7.57
CA ARG A 89 5.60 3.98 7.04
C ARG A 89 4.72 3.27 8.06
N PHE A 90 3.53 2.83 7.66
CA PHE A 90 2.59 2.11 8.52
C PHE A 90 2.33 0.72 7.98
N VAL A 91 2.43 -0.29 8.83
CA VAL A 91 2.28 -1.69 8.45
C VAL A 91 1.05 -2.28 9.11
N PHE A 92 0.25 -2.96 8.29
CA PHE A 92 -0.91 -3.71 8.74
C PHE A 92 -0.81 -5.16 8.26
N ARG A 93 -1.33 -6.10 9.05
CA ARG A 93 -1.67 -7.44 8.58
C ARG A 93 -3.10 -7.44 8.04
N VAL A 94 -3.28 -7.99 6.85
CA VAL A 94 -4.57 -8.08 6.14
C VAL A 94 -5.29 -9.35 6.58
N GLY A 95 -6.44 -9.20 7.22
CA GLY A 95 -7.40 -10.28 7.45
C GLY A 95 -8.57 -10.19 6.46
N GLN A 96 -9.56 -11.09 6.58
CA GLN A 96 -10.70 -11.15 5.63
C GLN A 96 -11.44 -9.80 5.48
N ASN A 97 -11.65 -9.06 6.56
CA ASN A 97 -12.36 -7.77 6.59
C ASN A 97 -11.74 -6.76 7.56
N GLN A 98 -10.46 -6.95 7.89
CA GLN A 98 -9.81 -6.18 8.94
C GLN A 98 -8.34 -5.91 8.59
N LEU A 99 -7.83 -4.81 9.12
CA LEU A 99 -6.42 -4.45 9.10
C LEU A 99 -5.93 -4.44 10.55
N ILE A 100 -4.91 -5.24 10.84
CA ILE A 100 -4.32 -5.34 12.18
C ILE A 100 -3.03 -4.52 12.19
N PHE A 101 -3.00 -3.43 12.93
CA PHE A 101 -1.84 -2.54 12.98
C PHE A 101 -0.64 -3.24 13.62
N SER A 102 0.53 -3.11 12.99
CA SER A 102 1.80 -3.58 13.54
C SER A 102 2.67 -2.39 13.91
N ALA A 103 2.64 -2.01 15.19
CA ALA A 103 3.40 -0.87 15.70
C ALA A 103 4.91 -1.14 15.61
N GLY A 104 5.34 -2.38 15.85
CA GLY A 104 6.76 -2.76 15.79
C GLY A 104 7.36 -2.73 14.37
N GLU A 105 6.52 -2.85 13.34
CA GLU A 105 6.95 -2.77 11.93
C GLU A 105 6.67 -1.37 11.32
N SER A 106 6.08 -0.45 12.07
CA SER A 106 5.69 0.90 11.63
C SER A 106 6.62 1.98 12.19
N THR A 107 6.62 3.16 11.57
CA THR A 107 7.17 4.36 12.19
C THR A 107 6.43 4.64 13.51
N PRO A 108 7.13 4.96 14.61
CA PRO A 108 6.50 5.24 15.90
C PRO A 108 5.46 6.35 15.80
N LEU A 109 4.27 6.07 16.35
CA LEU A 109 3.22 7.08 16.42
C LEU A 109 3.50 8.09 17.54
N PRO A 110 3.05 9.34 17.41
CA PRO A 110 3.13 10.32 18.49
C PRO A 110 2.42 9.83 19.76
N SER A 111 2.94 10.21 20.93
CA SER A 111 2.46 9.74 22.24
C SER A 111 1.01 10.10 22.57
N TYR A 112 0.44 11.09 21.87
CA TYR A 112 -0.97 11.47 22.03
C TYR A 112 -1.94 10.55 21.25
N THR A 113 -1.42 9.72 20.34
CA THR A 113 -2.25 8.73 19.62
C THR A 113 -2.47 7.49 20.47
N GLN A 114 -3.66 6.89 20.37
CA GLN A 114 -4.07 5.75 21.21
C GLN A 114 -4.28 4.48 20.36
N ILE A 115 -3.34 4.21 19.45
CA ILE A 115 -3.39 3.03 18.56
C ILE A 115 -2.30 2.03 19.02
N PRO A 116 -2.65 0.99 19.78
CA PRO A 116 -1.68 0.00 20.24
C PRO A 116 -1.26 -0.96 19.11
N ASP A 117 -0.16 -1.68 19.33
CA ASP A 117 0.17 -2.85 18.51
C ASP A 117 -0.99 -3.87 18.54
N GLY A 118 -1.31 -4.45 17.39
CA GLY A 118 -2.44 -5.35 17.25
C GLY A 118 -3.81 -4.66 17.16
N ALA A 119 -3.87 -3.32 17.10
CA ALA A 119 -5.13 -2.61 16.93
C ALA A 119 -5.85 -3.07 15.65
N VAL A 120 -7.12 -3.45 15.79
CA VAL A 120 -7.92 -4.00 14.69
C VAL A 120 -8.81 -2.92 14.10
N PHE A 121 -8.54 -2.54 12.86
CA PHE A 121 -9.36 -1.65 12.06
C PHE A 121 -10.32 -2.50 11.22
N GLN A 122 -11.62 -2.24 11.32
CA GLN A 122 -12.65 -3.03 10.63
C GLN A 122 -13.45 -2.13 9.70
N ARG A 123 -13.96 -2.70 8.60
CA ARG A 123 -14.91 -1.96 7.77
C ARG A 123 -16.19 -1.70 8.57
N PRO A 124 -16.69 -0.45 8.65
CA PRO A 124 -17.98 -0.19 9.24
C PRO A 124 -19.05 -0.97 8.47
N PHE A 125 -20.04 -1.51 9.17
CA PHE A 125 -21.12 -2.26 8.54
C PHE A 125 -21.84 -1.38 7.49
N PRO A 126 -22.23 -1.96 6.33
CA PRO A 126 -23.03 -1.26 5.33
C PRO A 126 -24.41 -0.84 5.85
#